data_AF-A0A0Q6KJX0-F1
#
_entry.id   AF-A0A0Q6KJX0-F1
#
_cell.length_a   1.000
_cell.length_b   1.000
_cell.length_c   1.000
_cell.angle_alpha   90.00
_cell.angle_beta   90.00
_cell.angle_gamma   90.00
#
_symmetry.space_group_name_H-M   'P 1'
#
loop_
_entity.id
_entity.type
_entity.pdbx_description
1 polymer ?
#
loop_
_entity_poly.entity_id
_entity_poly.type
_entity_poly.pdbx_seq_one_letter_code
_entity_poly.pdbx_strand_id
1 'polypeptide(L)'
;MKILTGNDLPTGDVTWWTGSGWSRHIEDAVDVGDQGEAIARAEEGARRVNVPYVIDATSTADGPRPAHIKDRIRALGPTVRIDLTLKPADPAAGSWVI
;
A
#
# COMPACT_ATOMS: atom_id res chain seq x y z
N MET A 1 -13.22 1.10 -3.37
CA MET A 1 -12.20 1.26 -4.43
C MET A 1 -11.27 0.06 -4.40
N LYS A 2 -10.60 -0.25 -5.51
CA LYS A 2 -9.56 -1.27 -5.56
C LYS A 2 -8.21 -0.55 -5.70
N ILE A 3 -7.22 -0.90 -4.90
CA ILE A 3 -5.88 -0.31 -5.01
C ILE A 3 -4.84 -1.41 -5.22
N LEU A 4 -3.74 -1.06 -5.88
CA LEU A 4 -2.66 -1.99 -6.20
C LEU A 4 -1.45 -1.73 -5.30
N THR A 5 -0.97 -2.78 -4.65
CA THR A 5 0.22 -2.74 -3.78
C THR A 5 1.22 -3.81 -4.19
N GLY A 6 2.50 -3.58 -3.88
CA GLY A 6 3.58 -4.55 -4.03
C GLY A 6 4.79 -4.17 -3.18
N ASN A 7 5.95 -4.73 -3.51
CA ASN A 7 7.22 -4.34 -2.90
C ASN A 7 8.17 -3.73 -3.94
N ASP A 8 8.84 -2.65 -3.57
CA ASP A 8 10.03 -2.18 -4.29
C ASP A 8 11.16 -3.23 -4.16
N LEU A 9 11.76 -3.61 -5.28
CA LEU A 9 12.73 -4.71 -5.30
C LEU A 9 14.06 -4.35 -4.59
N PRO A 10 14.68 -3.17 -4.82
CA PRO A 10 15.91 -2.78 -4.13
C PRO A 10 15.76 -2.61 -2.62
N THR A 11 14.68 -1.98 -2.15
CA THR A 11 14.54 -1.61 -0.73
C THR A 11 13.70 -2.59 0.08
N GLY A 12 12.80 -3.32 -0.58
CA GLY A 12 11.76 -4.11 0.08
C GLY A 12 10.61 -3.26 0.63
N ASP A 13 10.60 -1.95 0.40
CA ASP A 13 9.54 -1.05 0.88
C ASP A 13 8.19 -1.47 0.27
N VAL A 14 7.12 -1.35 1.06
CA VAL A 14 5.76 -1.51 0.56
C VAL A 14 5.42 -0.30 -0.29
N THR A 15 4.93 -0.53 -1.50
CA THR A 15 4.60 0.54 -2.45
C THR A 15 3.17 0.42 -2.98
N TRP A 16 2.68 1.54 -3.50
CA TRP A 16 1.29 1.76 -3.93
C TRP A 16 1.25 2.41 -5.30
N TRP A 17 0.36 1.93 -6.17
CA TRP A 17 0.21 2.43 -7.53
C TRP A 17 -0.48 3.81 -7.57
N THR A 18 0.16 4.77 -8.23
CA THR A 18 -0.31 6.17 -8.32
C THR A 18 -1.10 6.48 -9.59
N GLY A 19 -1.26 5.52 -10.48
CA GLY A 19 -1.83 5.73 -11.83
C GLY A 19 -0.77 5.75 -12.94
N SER A 20 0.48 6.06 -12.59
CA SER A 20 1.60 6.11 -13.55
C SER A 20 2.93 5.60 -12.98
N GLY A 21 2.98 5.21 -11.72
CA GLY A 21 4.17 4.75 -11.04
C GLY A 21 3.87 4.25 -9.63
N TRP A 22 4.91 4.18 -8.80
CA TRP A 22 4.84 3.62 -7.45
C TRP A 22 5.29 4.63 -6.39
N SER A 23 4.46 4.81 -5.35
CA SER A 23 4.78 5.61 -4.17
C SER A 23 4.96 4.71 -2.95
N ARG A 24 5.68 5.19 -1.93
CA ARG A 24 5.74 4.55 -0.60
C ARG A 24 4.57 4.97 0.30
N HIS A 25 3.83 5.98 -0.12
CA HIS A 25 2.74 6.59 0.61
C HIS A 25 1.41 6.05 0.09
N ILE A 26 0.57 5.55 1.00
CA ILE A 26 -0.72 4.95 0.62
C ILE A 26 -1.72 6.03 0.20
N GLU A 27 -1.57 7.24 0.72
CA GLU A 27 -2.36 8.42 0.37
C GLU A 27 -2.28 8.78 -1.12
N ASP A 28 -1.21 8.39 -1.82
CA ASP A 28 -1.04 8.59 -3.26
C ASP A 28 -1.73 7.51 -4.12
N ALA A 29 -2.27 6.45 -3.50
CA ALA A 29 -2.82 5.32 -4.22
C ALA A 29 -4.15 5.67 -4.89
N VAL A 30 -4.30 5.24 -6.15
CA VAL A 30 -5.51 5.51 -6.94
C VAL A 30 -6.35 4.26 -7.16
N ASP A 31 -7.64 4.45 -7.44
CA ASP A 31 -8.53 3.35 -7.79
C ASP A 31 -8.10 2.75 -9.14
N VAL A 32 -7.75 1.47 -9.15
CA VAL A 32 -7.37 0.73 -10.35
C VAL A 32 -8.57 0.04 -11.03
N GLY A 33 -9.74 0.06 -10.39
CA GLY A 33 -10.94 -0.61 -10.90
C GLY A 33 -10.65 -2.04 -11.34
N ASP A 34 -11.14 -2.42 -12.51
CA ASP A 34 -10.95 -3.78 -13.06
C ASP A 34 -9.63 -3.95 -13.84
N GLN A 35 -8.82 -2.89 -13.96
CA GLN A 35 -7.52 -2.95 -14.64
C GLN A 35 -6.37 -3.34 -13.70
N GLY A 36 -6.62 -3.44 -12.39
CA GLY A 36 -5.58 -3.66 -11.39
C GLY A 36 -4.69 -4.88 -11.65
N GLU A 37 -5.28 -6.03 -11.99
CA GLU A 37 -4.51 -7.26 -12.29
C GLU A 37 -3.68 -7.12 -13.57
N ALA A 38 -4.18 -6.44 -14.59
CA ALA A 38 -3.44 -6.21 -15.83
C ALA A 38 -2.23 -5.29 -15.59
N ILE A 39 -2.41 -4.22 -14.81
CA ILE A 39 -1.33 -3.33 -14.39
C ILE A 39 -0.31 -4.10 -13.55
N ALA A 40 -0.77 -4.89 -12.58
CA ALA A 40 0.09 -5.72 -11.72
C ALA A 40 1.04 -6.61 -12.54
N ARG A 41 0.49 -7.36 -13.52
CA ARG A 41 1.30 -8.24 -14.38
C ARG A 41 2.26 -7.48 -15.28
N ALA A 42 1.84 -6.33 -15.81
CA ALA A 42 2.70 -5.51 -16.66
C ALA A 42 3.89 -4.95 -15.86
N GLU A 43 3.64 -4.43 -14.67
CA GLU A 43 4.66 -3.84 -13.80
C GLU A 43 5.61 -4.89 -13.21
N GLU A 44 5.09 -6.06 -12.84
CA GLU A 44 5.89 -7.21 -12.42
C GLU A 44 6.78 -7.72 -13.57
N GLY A 45 6.22 -7.86 -14.77
CA GLY A 45 6.98 -8.25 -15.97
C GLY A 45 8.08 -7.25 -16.33
N ALA A 46 7.83 -5.96 -16.10
CA ALA A 46 8.80 -4.88 -16.24
C ALA A 46 9.81 -4.82 -15.08
N ARG A 47 9.67 -5.67 -14.05
CA ARG A 47 10.52 -5.74 -12.86
C ARG A 47 10.56 -4.44 -12.06
N ARG A 48 9.48 -3.65 -12.10
CA ARG A 48 9.34 -2.41 -11.33
C ARG A 48 8.81 -2.64 -9.93
N VAL A 49 8.15 -3.78 -9.73
CA VAL A 49 7.53 -4.18 -8.46
C VAL A 49 7.66 -5.69 -8.30
N ASN A 50 7.68 -6.15 -7.04
CA ASN A 50 7.69 -7.57 -6.69
C ASN A 50 6.37 -7.96 -6.01
N VAL A 51 5.81 -9.11 -6.40
CA VAL A 51 4.55 -9.69 -5.91
C VAL A 51 3.42 -8.66 -5.81
N PRO A 52 3.06 -7.95 -6.89
CA PRO A 52 1.97 -7.00 -6.84
C PRO A 52 0.60 -7.72 -6.76
N TYR A 53 -0.33 -7.17 -5.99
CA TYR A 53 -1.69 -7.68 -5.89
C TYR A 53 -2.68 -6.56 -5.57
N VAL A 54 -3.93 -6.75 -6.02
CA VAL A 54 -5.02 -5.81 -5.79
C VAL A 54 -5.66 -6.09 -4.43
N ILE A 55 -6.02 -5.03 -3.72
CA ILE A 55 -6.76 -5.09 -2.46
C ILE A 55 -7.98 -4.15 -2.49
N ASP A 56 -8.99 -4.49 -1.70
CA ASP A 56 -10.11 -3.60 -1.45
C ASP A 56 -9.74 -2.52 -0.42
N ALA A 57 -10.19 -1.30 -0.68
CA ALA A 57 -10.02 -0.16 0.21
C ALA A 57 -11.26 0.75 0.22
N THR A 58 -11.39 1.52 1.29
CA THR A 58 -12.39 2.58 1.43
C THR A 58 -11.70 3.94 1.28
N SER A 59 -12.22 4.80 0.41
CA SER A 59 -11.73 6.18 0.29
C SER A 59 -12.08 6.97 1.55
N THR A 60 -11.10 7.67 2.12
CA THR A 60 -11.29 8.56 3.27
C THR A 60 -10.72 9.94 2.96
N ALA A 61 -10.90 10.91 3.87
CA ALA A 61 -10.37 12.27 3.71
C ALA A 61 -8.83 12.29 3.67
N ASP A 62 -8.18 11.34 4.36
CA ASP A 62 -6.72 11.25 4.49
C ASP A 62 -6.09 10.28 3.47
N GLY A 63 -6.87 9.78 2.50
CA GLY A 63 -6.46 8.79 1.51
C GLY A 63 -7.18 7.45 1.63
N PRO A 64 -6.81 6.45 0.82
CA PRO A 64 -7.44 5.14 0.85
C PRO A 64 -7.03 4.34 2.09
N ARG A 65 -8.02 3.79 2.79
CA ARG A 65 -7.81 2.88 3.92
C ARG A 65 -8.05 1.43 3.48
N PRO A 66 -7.06 0.52 3.58
CA PRO A 66 -7.24 -0.89 3.26
C PRO A 66 -8.36 -1.52 4.09
N ALA A 67 -9.21 -2.32 3.44
CA ALA A 67 -10.34 -2.97 4.09
C ALA A 67 -9.87 -4.01 5.11
N HIS A 68 -8.86 -4.80 4.77
CA HIS A 68 -8.38 -5.91 5.58
C HIS A 68 -7.20 -5.52 6.49
N ILE A 69 -7.20 -6.02 7.74
CA ILE A 69 -6.22 -5.71 8.79
C ILE A 69 -4.77 -5.96 8.37
N LYS A 70 -4.51 -7.08 7.67
CA LYS A 70 -3.18 -7.46 7.17
C LYS A 70 -2.57 -6.32 6.33
N ASP A 71 -3.38 -5.73 5.46
CA ASP A 71 -2.93 -4.71 4.51
C ASP A 71 -2.81 -3.33 5.17
N ARG A 72 -3.61 -3.06 6.20
CA ARG A 72 -3.43 -1.88 7.06
C ARG A 72 -2.09 -1.93 7.80
N ILE A 73 -1.75 -3.07 8.39
CA ILE A 73 -0.45 -3.26 9.07
C ILE A 73 0.68 -3.13 8.07
N ARG A 74 0.53 -3.74 6.89
CA ARG A 74 1.51 -3.66 5.80
C ARG A 74 1.75 -2.21 5.32
N ALA A 75 0.73 -1.37 5.31
CA ALA A 75 0.85 0.04 4.95
C ALA A 75 1.75 0.85 5.91
N LEU A 76 1.99 0.36 7.13
CA LEU A 76 2.91 0.97 8.09
C LEU A 76 4.38 0.62 7.83
N GLY A 77 4.67 -0.19 6.81
CA GLY A 77 6.01 -0.62 6.47
C GLY A 77 6.47 -1.89 7.19
N PRO A 78 7.78 -2.20 7.16
CA PRO A 78 8.31 -3.44 7.70
C PRO A 78 8.18 -3.50 9.22
N THR A 79 7.46 -4.51 9.73
CA THR A 79 7.19 -4.70 11.17
C THR A 79 8.44 -4.92 12.03
N VAL A 80 9.58 -5.26 11.41
CA VAL A 80 10.88 -5.43 12.07
C VAL A 80 11.68 -4.13 12.18
N ARG A 81 11.28 -3.06 11.48
CA ARG A 81 11.90 -1.72 11.55
C ARG A 81 11.03 -0.80 12.39
N ILE A 82 11.09 -0.98 13.70
CA ILE A 82 10.33 -0.19 14.70
C ILE A 82 10.64 1.32 14.57
N ASP A 83 11.77 1.70 14.00
CA ASP A 83 12.13 3.07 13.67
C ASP A 83 11.29 3.70 12.54
N LEU A 84 10.68 2.87 11.68
CA LEU A 84 9.83 3.27 10.55
C LEU A 84 8.34 3.11 10.83
N THR A 85 7.97 2.29 11.82
CA THR A 85 6.58 2.18 12.31
C THR A 85 6.13 3.49 12.97
N LEU A 86 4.81 3.76 12.97
CA LEU A 86 4.18 4.81 13.78
C LEU A 86 4.71 4.77 15.22
N LYS A 87 5.53 5.75 15.59
CA LYS A 87 5.89 5.96 17.00
C LYS A 87 4.64 6.48 17.70
N PRO A 88 4.13 5.81 18.75
CA PRO A 88 2.95 6.27 19.47
C PRO A 88 3.33 7.48 20.32
N ALA A 89 3.44 8.66 19.69
CA ALA A 89 3.30 9.93 20.40
C ALA A 89 1.82 10.21 20.70
N ASP A 90 0.92 9.64 19.89
CA ASP A 90 -0.52 9.73 20.03
C ASP A 90 -1.12 8.33 20.35
N PRO A 91 -1.79 8.16 21.50
CA PRO A 91 -2.53 6.94 21.84
C PRO A 91 -3.57 6.51 20.79
N ALA A 92 -4.04 7.43 19.94
CA ALA A 92 -5.01 7.16 18.89
C ALA A 92 -4.39 6.62 17.58
N ALA A 93 -3.05 6.63 17.44
CA ALA A 93 -2.34 6.27 16.19
C ALA A 93 -2.56 4.81 15.71
N GLY A 94 -3.12 3.94 16.55
CA GLY A 94 -3.51 2.57 16.21
C GLY A 94 -5.01 2.34 16.04
N SER A 95 -5.85 3.35 16.31
CA SER A 95 -7.31 3.19 16.36
C SER A 95 -7.95 2.89 15.00
N TRP A 96 -7.27 3.23 13.90
CA TRP A 96 -7.68 2.85 12.55
C TRP A 96 -7.12 1.50 12.10
N VAL A 97 -6.24 0.88 12.89
CA VAL A 97 -5.70 -0.44 12.56
C VAL A 97 -6.75 -1.49 12.90
N ILE A 98 -7.42 -1.40 14.05
CA ILE A 98 -8.44 -2.34 14.54
C ILE A 98 -9.83 -1.90 14.04
#